data_AF-A0A6G1K4R2-F1
#
_entry.id   AF-A0A6G1K4R2-F1
#
_cell.length_a   1.000
_cell.length_b   1.000
_cell.length_c   1.000
_cell.angle_alpha   90.00
_cell.angle_beta   90.00
_cell.angle_gamma   90.00
#
_symmetry.space_group_name_H-M   'P 1'
#
loop_
_entity.id
_entity.type
_entity.pdbx_description
1 polymer ?
#
loop_
_entity_poly.entity_id
_entity_poly.type
_entity_poly.pdbx_seq_one_letter_code
_entity_poly.pdbx_strand_id
1 'polypeptide(L)'
;PARPQAHAATNVVTDLLPYCTHPPMNTEQVIGLSDAAGSLRDVVLLVLRAGAGDSMSADSLVAAVGFETAENMVEFFREEWVAD
;
A
#
# COMPACT_ATOMS: atom_id res chain seq x y z
N PRO A 1 21.81 -18.07 -30.01
CA PRO A 1 21.03 -18.34 -28.77
C PRO A 1 20.66 -17.02 -28.07
N ALA A 2 19.38 -16.64 -28.10
CA ALA A 2 18.87 -15.47 -27.39
C ALA A 2 18.80 -15.80 -25.89
N ARG A 3 19.44 -15.00 -25.05
CA ARG A 3 19.31 -15.10 -23.59
C ARG A 3 17.85 -14.83 -23.24
N PRO A 4 17.23 -15.59 -22.33
CA PRO A 4 15.96 -15.18 -21.75
C PRO A 4 16.19 -13.79 -21.15
N GLN A 5 15.55 -12.77 -21.73
CA GLN A 5 15.43 -11.50 -21.04
C GLN A 5 14.59 -11.81 -19.80
N ALA A 6 15.24 -11.80 -18.63
CA ALA A 6 14.52 -11.78 -17.38
C ALA A 6 13.56 -10.59 -17.49
N HIS A 7 12.27 -10.90 -17.64
CA HIS A 7 11.22 -9.91 -17.47
C HIS A 7 11.48 -9.37 -16.07
N ALA A 8 12.01 -8.15 -15.97
CA ALA A 8 12.13 -7.48 -14.68
C ALA A 8 10.73 -7.56 -14.09
N ALA A 9 10.55 -8.34 -13.03
CA ALA A 9 9.25 -8.57 -12.45
C ALA A 9 8.71 -7.19 -12.10
N THR A 10 7.77 -6.70 -12.90
CA THR A 10 7.13 -5.40 -12.72
C THR A 10 6.59 -5.42 -11.31
N ASN A 11 7.24 -4.69 -10.41
CA ASN A 11 6.86 -4.74 -9.02
C ASN A 11 5.60 -3.88 -8.90
N VAL A 12 4.45 -4.54 -9.00
CA VAL A 12 3.12 -3.90 -8.94
C VAL A 12 3.00 -3.01 -7.70
N VAL A 13 3.71 -3.35 -6.62
CA VAL A 13 3.83 -2.54 -5.41
C VAL A 13 4.48 -1.19 -5.73
N THR A 14 5.61 -1.13 -6.45
CA THR A 14 6.25 0.15 -6.80
C THR A 14 5.55 0.91 -7.92
N ASP A 15 4.82 0.22 -8.79
CA ASP A 15 4.19 0.85 -9.95
C ASP A 15 2.75 1.33 -9.67
N LEU A 16 2.02 0.67 -8.77
CA LEU A 16 0.60 0.94 -8.49
C LEU A 16 0.38 1.65 -7.15
N LEU A 17 1.09 1.26 -6.09
CA LEU A 17 0.89 1.86 -4.75
C LEU A 17 1.08 3.37 -4.70
N PRO A 18 2.06 3.97 -5.39
CA PRO A 18 2.23 5.42 -5.35
C PRO A 18 0.95 6.16 -5.73
N TYR A 19 0.09 5.57 -6.55
CA TYR A 19 -1.13 6.20 -7.05
C TYR A 19 -2.40 5.79 -6.29
N CYS A 20 -2.27 4.98 -5.23
CA CYS A 20 -3.39 4.57 -4.38
C CYS A 20 -3.74 5.63 -3.31
N THR A 21 -3.13 6.83 -3.37
CA THR A 21 -3.40 7.98 -2.50
C THR A 21 -3.28 9.28 -3.30
N HIS A 22 -3.86 10.37 -2.78
CA HIS A 22 -3.58 11.73 -3.23
C HIS A 22 -3.09 12.59 -2.06
N PRO A 23 -1.87 13.15 -2.09
CA PRO A 23 -0.87 13.08 -3.16
C PRO A 23 -0.26 11.68 -3.34
N PRO A 24 0.44 11.41 -4.46
CA PRO A 24 1.12 10.15 -4.67
C PRO A 24 2.19 9.88 -3.60
N MET A 25 2.36 8.61 -3.21
CA MET A 25 3.39 8.24 -2.24
C MET A 25 4.79 8.48 -2.81
N ASN A 26 5.72 8.88 -1.94
CA ASN A 26 7.13 8.94 -2.26
C ASN A 26 7.81 7.57 -2.14
N THR A 27 9.05 7.47 -2.63
CA THR A 27 9.80 6.21 -2.63
C THR A 27 10.01 5.61 -1.23
N GLU A 28 10.24 6.44 -0.21
CA GLU A 28 10.45 5.95 1.16
C GLU A 28 9.18 5.31 1.72
N GLN A 29 8.03 5.90 1.46
CA GLN A 29 6.73 5.37 1.85
C GLN A 29 6.41 4.05 1.15
N VAL A 30 6.70 3.95 -0.15
CA VAL A 30 6.51 2.71 -0.91
C VAL A 30 7.40 1.59 -0.37
N ILE A 31 8.65 1.89 -0.03
CA ILE A 31 9.57 0.94 0.60
C ILE A 31 9.06 0.51 1.97
N GLY A 32 8.71 1.47 2.84
CA GLY A 32 8.19 1.16 4.18
C GLY A 32 6.94 0.29 4.15
N LEU A 33 6.04 0.54 3.19
CA LEU A 33 4.85 -0.27 2.98
C LEU A 33 5.18 -1.69 2.46
N SER A 34 6.18 -1.80 1.58
CA SER A 34 6.66 -3.09 1.06
C SER A 34 7.33 -3.95 2.15
N ASP A 35 8.02 -3.31 3.09
CA ASP A 35 8.64 -3.98 4.24
C ASP A 35 7.58 -4.43 5.26
N ALA A 36 6.51 -3.65 5.45
CA ALA A 36 5.39 -3.98 6.32
C ALA A 36 4.47 -5.06 5.73
N ALA A 37 4.35 -5.13 4.41
CA ALA A 37 3.44 -6.03 3.71
C ALA A 37 4.11 -6.63 2.47
N GLY A 38 4.30 -7.95 2.48
CA GLY A 38 4.98 -8.68 1.40
C GLY A 38 4.21 -8.76 0.08
N SER A 39 2.98 -8.24 0.02
CA SER A 39 2.17 -8.19 -1.20
C SER A 39 1.16 -7.05 -1.19
N LEU A 40 0.71 -6.62 -2.36
CA LEU A 40 -0.38 -5.64 -2.50
C LEU A 40 -1.67 -6.10 -1.78
N ARG A 41 -1.95 -7.41 -1.76
CA ARG A 41 -3.09 -7.96 -1.03
C ARG A 41 -2.97 -7.70 0.47
N ASP A 42 -1.78 -7.89 1.02
CA ASP A 42 -1.53 -7.68 2.45
C ASP A 42 -1.60 -6.19 2.81
N VAL A 43 -1.16 -5.30 1.90
CA VAL A 43 -1.36 -3.85 2.03
C VAL A 43 -2.85 -3.52 2.13
N VAL A 44 -3.67 -4.00 1.20
CA VAL A 44 -5.11 -3.73 1.20
C VAL A 44 -5.76 -4.24 2.49
N LEU A 45 -5.41 -5.46 2.94
CA LEU A 45 -5.91 -6.01 4.19
C LEU A 45 -5.50 -5.17 5.41
N LEU A 46 -4.26 -4.67 5.44
CA LEU A 46 -3.76 -3.81 6.50
C LEU A 46 -4.57 -2.50 6.58
N VAL A 47 -4.78 -1.86 5.43
CA VAL A 47 -5.54 -0.61 5.33
C VAL A 47 -7.00 -0.81 5.73
N LEU A 48 -7.66 -1.87 5.26
CA LEU A 48 -9.05 -2.16 5.61
C LEU A 48 -9.23 -2.43 7.11
N ARG A 49 -8.28 -3.14 7.74
CA ARG A 49 -8.30 -3.38 9.18
C ARG A 49 -8.10 -2.09 9.97
N ALA A 50 -7.13 -1.27 9.58
CA ALA A 50 -6.92 0.05 10.16
C ALA A 50 -8.20 0.91 10.03
N GLY A 51 -8.83 0.93 8.86
CA GLY A 51 -10.08 1.64 8.60
C GLY A 51 -11.30 1.11 9.35
N ALA A 52 -11.26 -0.16 9.77
CA ALA A 52 -12.26 -0.81 10.61
C ALA A 52 -12.02 -0.61 12.12
N GLY A 53 -10.96 0.11 12.51
CA GLY A 53 -10.65 0.44 13.91
C GLY A 53 -9.70 -0.53 14.61
N ASP A 54 -9.02 -1.42 13.88
CA ASP A 54 -7.92 -2.21 14.46
C ASP A 54 -6.70 -1.33 14.71
N SER A 55 -6.45 -1.01 15.98
CA SER A 55 -5.36 -0.12 16.40
C SER A 55 -3.97 -0.66 16.04
N MET A 56 -3.75 -1.98 16.06
CA MET A 56 -2.43 -2.55 15.70
C MET A 56 -2.16 -2.38 14.21
N SER A 57 -3.20 -2.56 13.39
CA SER A 57 -3.10 -2.33 11.94
C SER A 57 -2.90 -0.84 11.63
N ALA A 58 -3.60 0.05 12.35
CA ALA A 58 -3.43 1.49 12.22
C ALA A 58 -2.01 1.95 12.60
N ASP A 59 -1.49 1.50 13.75
CA ASP A 59 -0.14 1.83 14.20
C ASP A 59 0.92 1.33 13.21
N SER A 60 0.75 0.12 12.67
CA SER A 60 1.65 -0.45 11.67
C SER A 60 1.63 0.34 10.35
N LEU A 61 0.46 0.79 9.92
CA LEU A 61 0.31 1.62 8.72
C LEU A 61 0.95 3.00 8.91
N VAL A 62 0.71 3.66 10.04
CA VAL A 62 1.33 4.95 10.38
C VAL A 62 2.84 4.82 10.48
N ALA A 63 3.36 3.74 11.06
CA ALA A 63 4.79 3.49 11.12
C ALA A 63 5.43 3.31 9.74
N ALA A 64 4.69 2.75 8.77
CA ALA A 64 5.19 2.48 7.42
C ALA A 64 5.20 3.73 6.52
N VAL A 65 4.18 4.58 6.59
CA VAL A 65 3.99 5.68 5.61
C VAL A 65 3.78 7.07 6.20
N GLY A 66 3.71 7.17 7.53
CA GLY A 66 3.35 8.38 8.24
C GLY A 66 1.85 8.57 8.38
N PHE A 67 1.45 9.42 9.33
CA PHE A 67 0.04 9.62 9.71
C PHE A 67 -0.83 10.09 8.55
N GLU A 68 -0.44 11.16 7.87
CA GLU A 68 -1.22 11.77 6.77
C GLU A 68 -1.45 10.77 5.62
N THR A 69 -0.41 10.06 5.20
CA THR A 69 -0.52 9.05 4.13
C THR A 69 -1.37 7.87 4.56
N ALA A 70 -1.26 7.43 5.82
CA ALA A 70 -2.09 6.36 6.35
C ALA A 70 -3.58 6.72 6.33
N GLU A 71 -3.95 7.95 6.70
CA GLU A 71 -5.32 8.45 6.58
C GLU A 71 -5.80 8.47 5.13
N ASN A 72 -5.00 9.02 4.21
CA ASN A 72 -5.33 9.06 2.78
C ASN A 72 -5.52 7.66 2.18
N MET A 73 -4.74 6.68 2.60
CA MET A 73 -4.91 5.28 2.20
C MET A 73 -6.25 4.73 2.72
N VAL A 74 -6.58 4.95 3.99
CA VAL A 74 -7.83 4.48 4.57
C VAL A 74 -9.03 5.12 3.87
N GLU A 75 -8.97 6.41 3.56
CA GLU A 75 -10.00 7.12 2.80
C GLU A 75 -10.18 6.52 1.40
N PHE A 76 -9.10 6.40 0.64
CA PHE A 76 -9.11 5.83 -0.71
C PHE A 76 -9.72 4.42 -0.74
N PHE A 77 -9.22 3.51 0.10
CA PHE A 77 -9.69 2.13 0.08
C PHE A 77 -11.07 1.94 0.72
N ARG A 78 -11.53 2.86 1.59
CA ARG A 78 -12.90 2.84 2.14
C ARG A 78 -13.92 3.27 1.10
N GLU A 79 -13.62 4.31 0.32
CA GLU A 79 -14.54 4.82 -0.72
C GLU A 79 -14.62 3.88 -1.93
N GLU A 80 -13.50 3.25 -2.30
CA GLU A 80 -13.44 2.33 -3.44
C GLU A 80 -14.03 0.93 -3.15
N TRP A 81 -14.23 0.54 -1.89
CA TRP A 81 -14.75 -0.79 -1.49
C TRP A 81 -16.10 -0.73 -0.75
N VAL A 82 -16.96 0.24 -1.05
CA VAL A 82 -18.36 0.17 -0.63
C VAL A 82 -19.00 -1.04 -1.32
N ALA A 83 -19.17 -2.13 -0.56
CA ALA A 83 -20.08 -3.19 -0.95
C ALA A 83 -21.51 -2.68 -0.74
N ASP A 84 -22.23 -2.44 -1.84
CA ASP A 84 -23.70 -2.39 -1.85
C ASP A 84 -24.30 -3.75 -1.41
#